data_AF-A0A843SSH0-F1
#
_entry.id   AF-A0A843SSH0-F1
#
_cell.length_a   1.000
_cell.length_b   1.000
_cell.length_c   1.000
_cell.angle_alpha   90.00
_cell.angle_beta   90.00
_cell.angle_gamma   90.00
#
_symmetry.space_group_name_H-M   'P 1'
#
loop_
_entity.id
_entity.type
_entity.pdbx_description
1 polymer ?
#
loop_
_entity_poly.entity_id
_entity_poly.type
_entity_poly.pdbx_seq_one_letter_code
_entity_poly.pdbx_strand_id
1 'polypeptide(L)'
;MIELALPAFGRARVWLDEHPDIAVEGTRLVTRTLPARQGVSTIRRAGVELFVPSGALAGYALVCGRFVPNDRDTLALELPVGGTPADRLSWSLAADLDDVRPGLPDEYAESVLAALMAAPDVLGSGTLTLGPTAHAHVGSSPSVFFRASAALLDILAMNPEDISGEQVVRILQSRRG
;
A
#
# COMPACT_ATOMS: atom_id res chain seq x y z
N MET A 1 14.31 2.79 3.67
CA MET A 1 13.42 1.70 4.14
C MET A 1 13.55 1.52 5.64
N ILE A 2 12.45 1.30 6.34
CA ILE A 2 12.38 1.07 7.80
C ILE A 2 11.63 -0.23 8.05
N GLU A 3 12.25 -1.17 8.77
CA GLU A 3 11.59 -2.39 9.24
C GLU A 3 11.17 -2.22 10.71
N LEU A 4 9.93 -2.60 11.02
CA LEU A 4 9.28 -2.34 12.30
C LEU A 4 8.69 -3.64 12.85
N ALA A 5 9.06 -3.97 14.09
CA ALA A 5 8.29 -4.90 14.89
C ALA A 5 7.02 -4.18 15.38
N LEU A 6 5.86 -4.80 15.20
CA LEU A 6 4.59 -4.30 15.71
C LEU A 6 4.16 -5.18 16.88
N PRO A 7 4.40 -4.77 18.14
CA PRO A 7 4.05 -5.57 19.31
C PRO A 7 2.56 -5.94 19.28
N ALA A 8 2.26 -7.24 19.28
CA ALA A 8 0.92 -7.86 19.13
C ALA A 8 0.28 -7.86 17.72
N PHE A 9 0.96 -7.38 16.66
CA PHE A 9 0.36 -7.27 15.31
C PHE A 9 1.19 -7.86 14.19
N GLY A 10 2.46 -8.17 14.43
CA GLY A 10 3.36 -8.76 13.45
C GLY A 10 4.51 -7.84 13.09
N ARG A 11 4.79 -7.74 11.79
CA ARG A 11 5.92 -6.98 11.24
C ARG A 11 5.44 -6.09 10.12
N ALA A 12 6.11 -4.97 9.93
CA ALA A 12 5.92 -4.14 8.77
C ALA A 12 7.24 -3.65 8.22
N ARG A 13 7.28 -3.42 6.91
CA ARG A 13 8.36 -2.72 6.24
C ARG A 13 7.78 -1.53 5.50
N VAL A 14 8.40 -0.37 5.68
CA VAL A 14 7.95 0.88 5.07
C VAL A 14 9.08 1.48 4.24
N TRP A 15 8.77 1.84 3.01
CA TRP A 15 9.65 2.59 2.13
C TRP A 15 9.15 4.03 2.06
N LEU A 16 10.06 4.98 2.23
CA LEU A 16 9.77 6.42 2.23
C LEU A 16 10.50 7.05 1.07
N ASP A 17 9.77 7.76 0.22
CA ASP A 17 10.24 8.36 -1.04
C ASP A 17 10.87 7.37 -2.05
N GLU A 18 10.68 6.07 -1.81
CA GLU A 18 11.20 4.98 -2.64
C GLU A 18 10.19 3.81 -2.67
N HIS A 19 10.42 2.86 -3.58
CA HIS A 19 9.67 1.59 -3.67
C HIS A 19 10.67 0.43 -3.77
N PRO A 20 10.30 -0.80 -3.35
CA PRO A 20 11.09 -1.97 -3.70
C PRO A 20 11.14 -2.15 -5.22
N ASP A 21 12.28 -2.58 -5.73
CA ASP A 21 12.47 -2.85 -7.16
C ASP A 21 11.77 -4.17 -7.51
N ILE A 22 10.55 -4.06 -8.04
CA ILE A 22 9.73 -5.20 -8.44
C ILE A 22 9.17 -4.87 -9.82
N ALA A 23 9.52 -5.70 -10.80
CA ALA A 23 8.91 -5.66 -12.10
C ALA A 23 7.48 -6.22 -12.00
N VAL A 24 6.48 -5.35 -12.09
CA VAL A 24 5.07 -5.74 -12.17
C VAL A 24 4.43 -4.98 -13.31
N GLU A 25 3.90 -5.71 -14.29
CA GLU A 25 2.97 -5.17 -15.27
C GLU A 25 1.58 -5.68 -14.92
N GLY A 26 0.71 -4.80 -14.45
CA GLY A 26 -0.70 -5.11 -14.30
C GLY A 26 -1.30 -5.42 -15.68
N THR A 27 -2.21 -6.40 -15.75
CA THR A 27 -2.89 -6.74 -17.01
C THR A 27 -3.99 -5.75 -17.36
N ARG A 28 -4.49 -5.01 -16.35
CA ARG A 28 -5.57 -4.04 -16.46
C ARG A 28 -5.29 -2.83 -15.57
N LEU A 29 -5.71 -1.65 -16.03
CA LEU A 29 -5.73 -0.44 -15.21
C LEU A 29 -7.16 -0.13 -14.76
N VAL A 30 -7.39 -0.03 -13.45
CA VAL A 30 -8.63 0.49 -12.88
C VAL A 30 -8.43 1.97 -12.56
N THR A 31 -9.30 2.81 -13.11
CA THR A 31 -9.25 4.25 -12.86
C THR A 31 -10.52 4.74 -12.16
N ARG A 32 -10.37 5.69 -11.23
CA ARG A 32 -11.47 6.47 -10.65
C ARG A 32 -11.08 7.93 -10.56
N THR A 33 -12.03 8.82 -10.76
CA THR A 33 -11.84 10.26 -10.55
C THR A 33 -12.80 10.72 -9.48
N LEU A 34 -12.27 11.39 -8.46
CA LEU A 34 -13.02 11.87 -7.30
C LEU A 34 -12.87 13.39 -7.21
N PRO A 35 -13.89 14.13 -6.74
CA PRO A 35 -13.72 15.52 -6.39
C PRO A 35 -12.75 15.63 -5.21
N ALA A 36 -11.83 16.60 -5.27
CA ALA A 36 -10.83 16.81 -4.23
C ALA A 36 -10.52 18.30 -4.09
N ARG A 37 -10.09 18.72 -2.90
CA ARG A 37 -9.57 20.08 -2.67
C ARG A 37 -8.05 20.04 -2.70
N GLN A 38 -7.42 21.21 -2.71
CA GLN A 38 -5.99 21.33 -2.50
C GLN A 38 -5.56 20.67 -1.18
N GLY A 39 -4.43 19.97 -1.22
CA GLY A 39 -3.90 19.20 -0.09
C GLY A 39 -2.38 19.14 -0.12
N VAL A 40 -1.83 17.93 -0.16
CA VAL A 40 -0.39 17.70 -0.32
C VAL A 40 0.08 18.37 -1.60
N SER A 41 1.12 19.21 -1.51
CA SER A 41 1.57 20.08 -2.62
C SER A 41 2.86 19.60 -3.30
N THR A 42 3.38 18.44 -2.91
CA THR A 42 4.63 17.90 -3.43
C THR A 42 4.47 16.44 -3.82
N ILE A 43 5.33 15.97 -4.73
CA ILE A 43 5.34 14.55 -5.12
C ILE A 43 5.69 13.71 -3.89
N ARG A 44 4.97 12.59 -3.72
CA ARG A 44 5.19 11.64 -2.63
C ARG A 44 5.26 10.23 -3.18
N ARG A 45 6.11 9.40 -2.57
CA ARG A 45 6.20 7.96 -2.84
C ARG A 45 6.34 7.23 -1.51
N ALA A 46 5.66 6.12 -1.39
CA ALA A 46 5.83 5.23 -0.25
C ALA A 46 5.45 3.80 -0.61
N GLY A 47 5.94 2.86 0.19
CA GLY A 47 5.56 1.45 0.16
C GLY A 47 5.27 0.95 1.56
N VAL A 48 4.31 0.04 1.68
CA VAL A 48 3.94 -0.61 2.94
C VAL A 48 3.84 -2.12 2.69
N GLU A 49 4.70 -2.88 3.35
CA GLU A 49 4.62 -4.34 3.49
C GLU A 49 4.09 -4.66 4.88
N LEU A 50 3.01 -5.43 4.96
CA LEU A 50 2.45 -5.91 6.21
C LEU A 50 2.55 -7.43 6.28
N PHE A 51 2.98 -7.90 7.45
CA PHE A 51 2.92 -9.29 7.85
C PHE A 51 2.22 -9.39 9.20
N VAL A 52 1.06 -10.03 9.24
CA VAL A 52 0.16 -10.07 10.41
C VAL A 52 -0.10 -11.51 10.82
N PRO A 53 0.60 -12.07 11.82
CA PRO A 53 0.35 -13.43 12.28
C PRO A 53 -1.07 -13.54 12.86
N SER A 54 -1.78 -14.60 12.49
CA SER A 54 -3.14 -14.90 12.92
C SER A 54 -3.32 -16.41 13.11
N GLY A 55 -2.94 -16.91 14.29
CA GLY A 55 -2.99 -18.35 14.60
C GLY A 55 -2.00 -19.13 13.73
N ALA A 56 -2.50 -20.13 13.00
CA ALA A 56 -1.69 -20.95 12.09
C ALA A 56 -1.44 -20.30 10.72
N LEU A 57 -2.06 -19.14 10.45
CA LEU A 57 -1.90 -18.40 9.20
C LEU A 57 -1.23 -17.05 9.47
N ALA A 58 -0.75 -16.40 8.42
CA ALA A 58 -0.26 -15.04 8.50
C ALA A 58 -0.80 -14.20 7.35
N GLY A 59 -1.43 -13.08 7.69
CA GLY A 59 -1.84 -12.04 6.76
C GLY A 59 -0.65 -11.42 6.04
N TYR A 60 -0.70 -11.28 4.72
CA TYR A 60 0.33 -10.57 3.96
C TYR A 60 -0.24 -9.62 2.91
N ALA A 61 0.36 -8.44 2.78
CA ALA A 61 0.21 -7.57 1.61
C ALA A 61 1.41 -6.64 1.48
N LEU A 62 1.82 -6.38 0.23
CA LEU A 62 2.69 -5.26 -0.12
C LEU A 62 1.92 -4.32 -1.04
N VAL A 63 1.90 -3.02 -0.70
CA VAL A 63 1.27 -1.98 -1.52
C VAL A 63 2.19 -0.76 -1.57
N CYS A 64 2.51 -0.32 -2.78
CA CYS A 64 3.28 0.89 -3.03
C CYS A 64 2.45 1.91 -3.79
N GLY A 65 2.70 3.20 -3.56
CA GLY A 65 1.99 4.26 -4.24
C GLY A 65 2.84 5.50 -4.49
N ARG A 66 2.46 6.25 -5.51
CA ARG A 66 3.02 7.54 -5.86
C ARG A 66 1.89 8.53 -6.02
N PHE A 67 1.99 9.65 -5.30
CA PHE A 67 1.10 10.79 -5.44
C PHE A 67 1.80 11.93 -6.17
N VAL A 68 1.12 12.51 -7.16
CA VAL A 68 1.55 13.69 -7.90
C VAL A 68 0.45 14.76 -7.78
N PRO A 69 0.69 15.86 -7.07
CA PRO A 69 -0.31 16.92 -6.88
C PRO A 69 -0.65 17.63 -8.19
N ASN A 70 -1.85 18.18 -8.28
CA ASN A 70 -2.28 19.02 -9.39
C ASN A 70 -3.34 20.06 -8.96
N ASP A 71 -3.66 20.98 -9.86
CA ASP A 71 -4.61 22.08 -9.63
C ASP A 71 -5.99 21.85 -10.27
N ARG A 72 -6.43 20.60 -10.40
CA ARG A 72 -7.65 20.25 -11.16
C ARG A 72 -8.88 19.97 -10.29
N ASP A 73 -8.87 20.34 -9.00
CA ASP A 73 -9.93 20.07 -8.00
C ASP A 73 -10.46 18.62 -8.04
N THR A 74 -9.60 17.69 -8.46
CA THR A 74 -9.92 16.29 -8.65
C THR A 74 -8.72 15.43 -8.26
N LEU A 75 -9.03 14.25 -7.74
CA LEU A 75 -8.06 13.19 -7.51
C LEU A 75 -8.34 12.06 -8.51
N ALA A 76 -7.34 11.73 -9.33
CA ALA A 76 -7.35 10.51 -10.14
C ALA A 76 -6.68 9.37 -9.35
N LEU A 77 -7.37 8.23 -9.23
CA LEU A 77 -6.85 6.98 -8.71
C LEU A 77 -6.52 6.06 -9.89
N GLU A 78 -5.31 5.51 -9.91
CA GLU A 78 -4.81 4.59 -10.94
C GLU A 78 -4.31 3.30 -10.28
N LEU A 79 -5.02 2.19 -10.52
CA LEU A 79 -4.76 0.88 -9.93
C LEU A 79 -4.41 -0.15 -11.00
N PRO A 80 -3.13 -0.52 -11.18
CA PRO A 80 -2.79 -1.71 -11.94
C PRO A 80 -3.30 -2.95 -11.19
N VAL A 81 -4.10 -3.77 -11.86
CA VAL A 81 -4.69 -5.00 -11.32
C VAL A 81 -4.28 -6.17 -12.21
N GLY A 82 -4.15 -7.34 -11.59
CA GLY A 82 -3.66 -8.56 -12.19
C GLY A 82 -2.13 -8.55 -12.29
N GLY A 83 -1.65 -9.24 -13.31
CA GLY A 83 -0.24 -9.44 -13.59
C GLY A 83 0.05 -10.90 -13.92
N THR A 84 1.07 -11.11 -14.75
CA THR A 84 1.61 -12.47 -14.91
C THR A 84 2.43 -12.79 -13.67
N PRO A 85 2.31 -14.01 -13.10
CA PRO A 85 3.14 -14.41 -11.98
C PRO A 85 4.62 -14.25 -12.36
N ALA A 86 5.27 -13.25 -11.79
CA ALA A 86 6.71 -13.12 -11.82
C ALA A 86 7.34 -14.07 -10.80
N ASP A 87 8.67 -14.11 -10.77
CA ASP A 87 9.40 -14.91 -9.80
C ASP A 87 9.01 -14.56 -8.35
N ARG A 88 9.06 -15.58 -7.49
CA ARG A 88 8.77 -15.46 -6.07
C ARG A 88 9.65 -14.39 -5.41
N LEU A 89 9.05 -13.55 -4.56
CA LEU A 89 9.76 -12.56 -3.75
C LEU A 89 10.36 -13.19 -2.49
N SER A 90 11.60 -13.67 -2.61
CA SER A 90 12.35 -14.33 -1.54
C SER A 90 12.73 -13.42 -0.36
N TRP A 91 12.70 -12.10 -0.55
CA TRP A 91 13.04 -11.10 0.46
C TRP A 91 11.83 -10.59 1.27
N SER A 92 10.62 -11.02 0.91
CA SER A 92 9.38 -10.56 1.54
C SER A 92 9.28 -11.01 3.00
N LEU A 93 8.53 -10.26 3.81
CA LEU A 93 8.31 -10.59 5.23
C LEU A 93 7.58 -11.92 5.43
N ALA A 94 6.88 -12.43 4.41
CA ALA A 94 6.19 -13.72 4.45
C ALA A 94 6.93 -14.84 3.70
N ALA A 95 8.12 -14.57 3.13
CA ALA A 95 8.81 -15.51 2.26
C ALA A 95 9.08 -16.88 2.93
N ASP A 96 9.33 -16.91 4.23
CA ASP A 96 9.61 -18.18 4.95
C ASP A 96 8.36 -19.02 5.22
N LEU A 97 7.17 -18.43 5.12
CA LEU A 97 5.90 -19.06 5.50
C LEU A 97 4.93 -19.26 4.34
N ASP A 98 5.12 -18.52 3.25
CA ASP A 98 4.22 -18.56 2.09
C ASP A 98 4.98 -18.26 0.78
N ASP A 99 4.34 -18.57 -0.34
CA ASP A 99 4.79 -18.20 -1.68
C ASP A 99 4.31 -16.79 -2.01
N VAL A 100 5.20 -15.80 -1.91
CA VAL A 100 4.89 -14.40 -2.19
C VAL A 100 5.20 -14.05 -3.63
N ARG A 101 4.21 -13.52 -4.34
CA ARG A 101 4.29 -13.18 -5.75
C ARG A 101 3.96 -11.71 -6.00
N PRO A 102 4.62 -11.07 -6.97
CA PRO A 102 4.27 -9.72 -7.38
C PRO A 102 2.87 -9.63 -8.01
N GLY A 103 2.27 -8.44 -7.94
CA GLY A 103 0.96 -8.14 -8.53
C GLY A 103 -0.17 -8.06 -7.51
N LEU A 104 -1.26 -7.44 -7.96
CA LEU A 104 -2.50 -7.26 -7.21
C LEU A 104 -3.60 -8.14 -7.84
N PRO A 105 -3.90 -9.31 -7.25
CA PRO A 105 -5.00 -10.15 -7.71
C PRO A 105 -6.34 -9.41 -7.76
N ASP A 106 -7.19 -9.76 -8.73
CA ASP A 106 -8.48 -9.10 -8.96
C ASP A 106 -9.39 -9.14 -7.72
N GLU A 107 -9.33 -10.22 -6.94
CA GLU A 107 -10.12 -10.41 -5.72
C GLU A 107 -9.79 -9.41 -4.60
N TYR A 108 -8.62 -8.76 -4.64
CA TYR A 108 -8.22 -7.77 -3.65
C TYR A 108 -8.39 -6.33 -4.14
N ALA A 109 -8.59 -6.13 -5.45
CA ALA A 109 -8.66 -4.82 -6.07
C ALA A 109 -9.74 -3.91 -5.46
N GLU A 110 -10.93 -4.44 -5.19
CA GLU A 110 -12.02 -3.66 -4.60
C GLU A 110 -11.71 -3.21 -3.17
N SER A 111 -10.99 -4.01 -2.38
CA SER A 111 -10.61 -3.62 -1.01
C SER A 111 -9.51 -2.58 -0.99
N VAL A 112 -8.55 -2.68 -1.91
CA VAL A 112 -7.57 -1.62 -2.14
C VAL A 112 -8.28 -0.34 -2.56
N LEU A 113 -9.15 -0.41 -3.57
CA LEU A 113 -9.89 0.76 -4.05
C LEU A 113 -10.73 1.39 -2.94
N ALA A 114 -11.43 0.60 -2.14
CA ALA A 114 -12.23 1.06 -1.02
C ALA A 114 -11.40 1.85 0.01
N ALA A 115 -10.18 1.42 0.31
CA ALA A 115 -9.27 2.19 1.17
C ALA A 115 -8.84 3.50 0.50
N LEU A 116 -8.54 3.47 -0.80
CA LEU A 116 -8.13 4.63 -1.57
C LEU A 116 -9.25 5.67 -1.79
N MET A 117 -10.51 5.31 -1.56
CA MET A 117 -11.62 6.28 -1.62
C MET A 117 -11.50 7.42 -0.59
N ALA A 118 -10.70 7.26 0.47
CA ALA A 118 -10.41 8.31 1.44
C ALA A 118 -9.31 9.30 0.98
N ALA A 119 -8.62 9.00 -0.13
CA ALA A 119 -7.51 9.80 -0.61
C ALA A 119 -7.85 11.28 -0.92
N PRO A 120 -9.05 11.67 -1.39
CA PRO A 120 -9.37 13.09 -1.60
C PRO A 120 -9.30 13.93 -0.32
N ASP A 121 -9.71 13.36 0.81
CA ASP A 121 -9.71 14.04 2.11
C ASP A 121 -8.32 14.04 2.77
N VAL A 122 -7.47 13.07 2.38
CA VAL A 122 -6.14 12.84 2.99
C VAL A 122 -5.02 13.50 2.19
N LEU A 123 -5.05 13.40 0.86
CA LEU A 123 -4.00 13.87 -0.05
C LEU A 123 -4.40 15.13 -0.82
N GLY A 124 -5.70 15.32 -1.12
CA GLY A 124 -6.19 16.41 -1.95
C GLY A 124 -6.09 16.15 -3.46
N SER A 125 -6.08 17.22 -4.27
CA SER A 125 -6.10 17.16 -5.74
C SER A 125 -4.77 16.67 -6.33
N GLY A 126 -4.85 15.74 -7.28
CA GLY A 126 -3.67 15.07 -7.80
C GLY A 126 -3.96 13.78 -8.56
N THR A 127 -2.92 13.00 -8.76
CA THR A 127 -3.00 11.62 -9.25
C THR A 127 -2.30 10.72 -8.25
N LEU A 128 -3.02 9.73 -7.72
CA LEU A 128 -2.48 8.63 -6.93
C LEU A 128 -2.41 7.38 -7.79
N THR A 129 -1.19 7.00 -8.16
CA THR A 129 -0.91 5.78 -8.92
C THR A 129 -0.36 4.73 -7.96
N LEU A 130 -0.99 3.55 -7.90
CA LEU A 130 -0.36 2.42 -7.24
C LEU A 130 0.81 1.93 -8.08
N GLY A 131 1.93 1.75 -7.40
CA GLY A 131 3.15 1.14 -7.91
C GLY A 131 3.16 -0.36 -7.64
N PRO A 132 4.34 -0.94 -7.35
CA PRO A 132 4.45 -2.36 -7.09
C PRO A 132 3.58 -2.86 -5.93
N THR A 133 2.98 -4.02 -6.15
CA THR A 133 2.20 -4.76 -5.16
C THR A 133 2.70 -6.20 -5.09
N ALA A 134 2.42 -6.88 -3.98
CA ALA A 134 2.64 -8.32 -3.88
C ALA A 134 1.63 -8.96 -2.92
N HIS A 135 1.34 -10.23 -3.17
CA HIS A 135 0.43 -11.06 -2.40
C HIS A 135 1.09 -12.40 -2.05
N ALA A 136 0.66 -13.00 -0.96
CA ALA A 136 1.01 -14.35 -0.58
C ALA A 136 -0.05 -15.32 -1.10
N HIS A 137 0.34 -16.53 -1.48
CA HIS A 137 -0.56 -17.52 -2.07
C HIS A 137 -1.72 -17.92 -1.15
N VAL A 138 -1.46 -18.01 0.16
CA VAL A 138 -2.48 -18.39 1.16
C VAL A 138 -2.80 -17.23 2.11
N GLY A 139 -1.78 -16.48 2.52
CA GLY A 139 -1.86 -15.49 3.58
C GLY A 139 -2.50 -14.16 3.19
N SER A 140 -2.64 -13.85 1.90
CA SER A 140 -3.26 -12.59 1.48
C SER A 140 -4.78 -12.61 1.60
N SER A 141 -5.34 -11.46 1.94
CA SER A 141 -6.79 -11.29 2.04
C SER A 141 -7.21 -9.85 1.72
N PRO A 142 -8.49 -9.63 1.38
CA PRO A 142 -9.00 -8.28 1.12
C PRO A 142 -8.79 -7.34 2.33
N SER A 143 -8.92 -7.84 3.57
CA SER A 143 -8.75 -7.03 4.77
C SER A 143 -7.31 -6.58 5.01
N VAL A 144 -6.30 -7.41 4.71
CA VAL A 144 -4.88 -7.03 4.84
C VAL A 144 -4.50 -5.99 3.77
N PHE A 145 -5.00 -6.16 2.54
CA PHE A 145 -4.81 -5.18 1.47
C PHE A 145 -5.48 -3.84 1.76
N PHE A 146 -6.70 -3.84 2.31
CA PHE A 146 -7.35 -2.61 2.78
C PHE A 146 -6.48 -1.88 3.81
N ARG A 147 -5.97 -2.61 4.81
CA ARG A 147 -5.13 -2.05 5.88
C ARG A 147 -3.81 -1.49 5.36
N ALA A 148 -3.11 -2.22 4.49
CA ALA A 148 -1.87 -1.77 3.88
C ALA A 148 -2.09 -0.49 3.04
N SER A 149 -3.18 -0.44 2.28
CA SER A 149 -3.53 0.71 1.43
C SER A 149 -3.95 1.93 2.26
N ALA A 150 -4.69 1.75 3.34
CA ALA A 150 -5.04 2.83 4.26
C ALA A 150 -3.79 3.40 4.96
N ALA A 151 -2.88 2.53 5.41
CA ALA A 151 -1.61 2.96 5.99
C ALA A 151 -0.73 3.70 4.98
N LEU A 152 -0.72 3.25 3.71
CA LEU A 152 -0.02 3.92 2.63
C LEU A 152 -0.52 5.37 2.45
N LEU A 153 -1.84 5.61 2.47
CA LEU A 153 -2.40 6.96 2.40
C LEU A 153 -1.91 7.84 3.55
N ASP A 154 -1.96 7.34 4.77
CA ASP A 154 -1.51 8.09 5.95
C ASP A 154 -0.03 8.47 5.82
N ILE A 155 0.81 7.53 5.36
CA ILE A 155 2.24 7.78 5.16
C ILE A 155 2.48 8.80 4.04
N LEU A 156 1.73 8.73 2.93
CA LEU A 156 1.84 9.69 1.83
C LEU A 156 1.40 11.11 2.25
N ALA A 157 0.49 11.24 3.21
CA ALA A 157 0.03 12.52 3.72
C ALA A 157 0.98 13.17 4.73
N MET A 158 1.91 12.41 5.31
CA MET A 158 2.88 12.94 6.26
C MET A 158 3.94 13.79 5.58
N ASN A 159 4.46 14.78 6.31
CA ASN A 159 5.70 15.44 5.92
C ASN A 159 6.86 14.48 6.16
N PRO A 160 7.80 14.30 5.21
CA PRO A 160 8.93 13.38 5.37
C PRO A 160 9.78 13.65 6.61
N GLU A 161 9.92 14.92 7.01
CA GLU A 161 10.66 15.35 8.21
C GLU A 161 9.99 14.91 9.51
N ASP A 162 8.68 14.70 9.47
CA ASP A 162 7.86 14.30 10.61
C ASP A 162 7.71 12.77 10.70
N ILE A 163 8.35 11.97 9.85
CA ILE A 163 8.18 10.50 9.87
C ILE A 163 9.22 9.85 10.79
N SER A 164 8.81 9.55 12.03
CA SER A 164 9.55 8.64 12.92
C SER A 164 8.98 7.23 12.88
N GLY A 165 9.82 6.25 13.25
CA GLY A 165 9.38 4.86 13.40
C GLY A 165 8.19 4.71 14.35
N GLU A 166 8.12 5.50 15.43
CA GLU A 166 6.97 5.47 16.36
C GLU A 166 5.67 5.93 15.72
N GLN A 167 5.69 6.96 14.88
CA GLN A 167 4.49 7.43 14.18
C GLN A 167 4.01 6.39 13.18
N VAL A 168 4.93 5.76 12.43
CA VAL A 168 4.59 4.67 11.52
C VAL A 168 3.96 3.50 12.28
N VAL A 169 4.51 3.12 13.44
CA VAL A 169 3.90 2.08 14.30
C VAL A 169 2.49 2.49 14.72
N ARG A 170 2.27 3.73 15.17
CA ARG A 170 0.93 4.21 15.58
C ARG A 170 -0.08 4.17 14.43
N ILE A 171 0.31 4.56 13.23
CA ILE A 171 -0.53 4.47 12.02
C ILE A 171 -0.93 3.01 11.78
N LEU A 172 0.04 2.11 11.78
CA LEU A 172 -0.21 0.69 11.52
C LEU A 172 -1.09 0.03 12.59
N GLN A 173 -1.00 0.50 13.83
CA GLN A 173 -1.81 0.02 14.95
C GLN A 173 -3.22 0.62 15.00
N SER A 174 -3.46 1.81 14.44
CA SER A 174 -4.79 2.46 14.45
C SER A 174 -5.74 1.84 13.42
N ARG A 175 -5.21 1.21 12.36
CA ARG A 175 -5.97 0.53 11.30
C ARG A 175 -6.42 -0.89 11.71
N ARG A 176 -6.92 -1.03 12.95
CA ARG A 176 -7.60 -2.24 13.45
C ARG A 176 -8.99 -2.33 12.82
N GLY A 177 -9.26 -3.42 12.14
CA GLY A 177 -10.61 -3.87 11.77
C GLY A 177 -10.84 -5.23 12.39
#